data_AF-A0A0M3HQJ4-F1
#
_entry.id   AF-A0A0M3HQJ4-F1
#
_cell.length_a   1.000
_cell.length_b   1.000
_cell.length_c   1.000
_cell.angle_alpha   90.00
_cell.angle_beta   90.00
_cell.angle_gamma   90.00
#
_symmetry.space_group_name_H-M   'P 1'
#
loop_
_entity.id
_entity.type
_entity.pdbx_description
1 polymer ?
#
loop_
_entity_poly.entity_id
_entity_poly.type
_entity_poly.pdbx_seq_one_letter_code
_entity_poly.pdbx_strand_id
1 'polypeptide(L)'
;MFRVDSAGQLLIGGQRRCFLDGQLAEEWTPTGDLVERRSNGKLFWKGRCDDQIKLNGIRVNLTEIANAAERVDGVYSAIAICWRNKAIVLFVKGQHANIAINLRNHVPPKWFPHAIVPLIEWPLNRHGIDTIKHQAATFHSLGLTSLYATELMFKLEHLLKEPNFPLLPFLLSETSTVGGLLRLLHVDDALLSDDRLESFGTIIEVSPLTGIYESSLIWEWDSGKCIDATPIVHEGRVFIGSHSGRFVSINIIDGYQNWEIRLPDRIEATAALQYGIIAVGCYDHCVYFIDEQNGTIVWSFETGDIIKATPTFVAEGECIVASHDHFAYLLDYNNRMKRWQLQCDGGIVAKPTLLRNFIIIASLSGKLICASLLCGRVIE
;
A
#
# COMPACT_ATOMS: atom_id res chain seq x y z
N MET A 1 14.11 -16.41 -28.27
CA MET A 1 12.87 -15.67 -28.62
C MET A 1 12.24 -15.14 -27.33
N PHE A 2 11.24 -14.27 -27.43
CA PHE A 2 10.42 -13.83 -26.30
C PHE A 2 8.94 -13.85 -26.70
N ARG A 3 8.05 -13.98 -25.70
CA ARG A 3 6.61 -13.79 -25.84
C ARG A 3 6.07 -13.09 -24.59
N VAL A 4 4.84 -12.59 -24.68
CA VAL A 4 4.09 -12.05 -23.53
C VAL A 4 2.82 -12.87 -23.38
N ASP A 5 2.46 -13.25 -22.17
CA ASP A 5 1.23 -14.01 -21.90
C ASP A 5 0.00 -13.12 -21.66
N SER A 6 -1.14 -13.76 -21.33
CA SER A 6 -2.40 -13.10 -21.01
C SER A 6 -2.40 -12.33 -19.68
N ALA A 7 -1.39 -12.50 -18.83
CA ALA A 7 -1.21 -11.72 -17.60
C ALA A 7 -0.26 -10.52 -17.81
N GLY A 8 0.32 -10.37 -19.01
CA GLY A 8 1.30 -9.34 -19.32
C GLY A 8 2.73 -9.70 -18.89
N GLN A 9 2.99 -10.94 -18.49
CA GLN A 9 4.31 -11.40 -18.09
C GLN A 9 5.18 -11.67 -19.32
N LEU A 10 6.44 -11.21 -19.29
CA LEU A 10 7.45 -11.54 -20.29
C LEU A 10 7.97 -12.97 -20.06
N LEU A 11 8.03 -13.77 -21.13
CA LEU A 11 8.68 -15.07 -21.14
C LEU A 11 9.80 -15.09 -22.19
N ILE A 12 10.91 -15.74 -21.86
CA ILE A 12 12.07 -15.94 -22.75
C ILE A 12 12.26 -17.43 -23.04
N GLY A 13 12.67 -17.76 -24.27
CA GLY A 13 12.87 -19.15 -24.68
C GLY A 13 12.62 -19.40 -26.17
N GLY A 14 11.91 -20.48 -26.48
CA GLY A 14 11.64 -21.05 -27.80
C GLY A 14 12.26 -22.44 -27.97
N GLN A 15 12.27 -22.94 -29.20
CA GLN A 15 12.68 -24.32 -29.56
C GLN A 15 14.12 -24.73 -29.15
N ARG A 16 14.99 -23.78 -28.74
CA ARG A 16 16.29 -24.07 -28.14
C ARG A 16 16.18 -23.97 -26.61
N ARG A 17 16.10 -25.12 -25.94
CA ARG A 17 16.20 -25.26 -24.48
C ARG A 17 17.67 -25.24 -24.05
N CYS A 18 17.92 -24.70 -22.86
CA CYS A 18 19.23 -24.72 -22.19
C CYS A 18 19.12 -25.52 -20.89
N PHE A 19 20.26 -25.92 -20.31
CA PHE A 19 20.28 -26.36 -18.92
C PHE A 19 20.40 -25.16 -17.98
N LEU A 20 19.60 -25.15 -16.92
CA LEU A 20 19.68 -24.22 -15.79
C LEU A 20 19.86 -25.06 -14.53
N ASP A 21 20.91 -24.78 -13.77
CA ASP A 21 21.25 -25.46 -12.49
C ASP A 21 21.16 -27.00 -12.54
N GLY A 22 21.61 -27.57 -13.67
CA GLY A 22 21.65 -29.02 -13.92
C GLY A 22 20.36 -29.63 -14.50
N GLN A 23 19.26 -28.88 -14.56
CA GLN A 23 17.98 -29.34 -15.13
C GLN A 23 17.74 -28.74 -16.52
N LEU A 24 17.06 -29.48 -17.41
CA LEU A 24 16.70 -28.98 -18.74
C LEU A 24 15.53 -28.00 -18.61
N ALA A 25 15.75 -26.73 -18.93
CA ALA A 25 14.73 -25.70 -18.85
C ALA A 25 13.55 -25.99 -19.79
N GLU A 26 12.36 -25.50 -19.42
CA GLU A 26 11.19 -25.52 -20.28
C GLU A 26 11.39 -24.71 -21.57
N GLU A 27 10.47 -24.87 -22.53
CA GLU A 27 10.52 -24.11 -23.78
C GLU A 27 10.34 -22.59 -23.55
N TRP A 28 9.62 -22.18 -22.50
CA TRP A 28 9.35 -20.76 -22.22
C TRP A 28 9.46 -20.48 -20.72
N THR A 29 10.59 -19.91 -20.30
CA THR A 29 10.82 -19.52 -18.91
C THR A 29 10.18 -18.15 -18.63
N PRO A 30 9.30 -18.02 -17.63
CA PRO A 30 8.88 -16.73 -17.09
C PRO A 30 10.09 -15.87 -16.68
N THR A 31 10.14 -14.60 -17.08
CA THR A 31 11.19 -13.70 -16.53
C THR A 31 10.78 -13.05 -15.21
N GLY A 32 9.47 -13.08 -14.90
CA GLY A 32 8.82 -12.36 -13.80
C GLY A 32 8.60 -10.87 -14.07
N ASP A 33 9.07 -10.33 -15.20
CA ASP A 33 8.84 -8.93 -15.58
C ASP A 33 7.47 -8.77 -16.22
N LEU A 34 6.73 -7.74 -15.80
CA LEU A 34 5.49 -7.33 -16.47
C LEU A 34 5.79 -6.31 -17.57
N VAL A 35 5.13 -6.45 -18.72
CA VAL A 35 5.35 -5.60 -19.89
C VAL A 35 4.05 -5.25 -20.61
N GLU A 36 3.91 -3.99 -21.01
CA GLU A 36 2.83 -3.51 -21.85
C GLU A 36 3.29 -3.41 -23.31
N ARG A 37 2.57 -4.02 -24.25
CA ARG A 37 2.87 -3.93 -25.68
C ARG A 37 2.06 -2.81 -26.33
N ARG A 38 2.74 -1.74 -26.76
CA ARG A 38 2.11 -0.60 -27.46
C ARG A 38 1.85 -0.93 -28.94
N SER A 39 0.98 -0.17 -29.59
CA SER A 39 0.60 -0.31 -31.00
C SER A 39 1.78 -0.24 -31.99
N ASN A 40 2.86 0.44 -31.62
CA ASN A 40 4.12 0.47 -32.38
C ASN A 40 4.99 -0.81 -32.20
N GLY A 41 4.45 -1.86 -31.58
CA GLY A 41 5.09 -3.16 -31.39
C GLY A 41 6.09 -3.22 -30.22
N LYS A 42 6.49 -2.09 -29.62
CA LYS A 42 7.45 -2.03 -28.52
C LYS A 42 6.84 -2.53 -27.21
N LEU A 43 7.68 -3.15 -26.38
CA LEU A 43 7.37 -3.49 -24.99
C LEU A 43 7.85 -2.37 -24.06
N PHE A 44 6.99 -2.01 -23.11
CA PHE A 44 7.29 -1.07 -22.02
C PHE A 44 7.22 -1.83 -20.70
N TRP A 45 8.28 -1.79 -19.90
CA TRP A 45 8.32 -2.46 -18.60
C TRP A 45 7.35 -1.81 -17.60
N LYS A 46 6.68 -2.63 -16.80
CA LYS A 46 5.62 -2.23 -15.84
C LYS A 46 5.94 -2.55 -14.39
N GLY A 47 7.04 -3.24 -14.12
CA GLY A 47 7.38 -3.79 -12.81
C GLY A 47 7.64 -5.30 -12.88
N ARG A 48 7.57 -5.97 -11.73
CA ARG A 48 7.61 -7.43 -11.63
C ARG A 48 6.30 -7.97 -11.05
N CYS A 49 6.08 -9.26 -11.23
CA CYS A 49 4.95 -10.01 -10.66
C CYS A 49 5.38 -11.04 -9.60
N ASP A 50 6.66 -11.01 -9.22
CA ASP A 50 7.29 -11.80 -8.17
C ASP A 50 8.25 -10.91 -7.36
N ASP A 51 8.70 -11.40 -6.21
CA ASP A 51 9.67 -10.67 -5.36
C ASP A 51 11.13 -11.00 -5.73
N GLN A 52 11.41 -11.28 -7.01
CA GLN A 52 12.78 -11.49 -7.47
C GLN A 52 13.51 -10.16 -7.65
N ILE A 53 14.46 -9.92 -6.76
CA ILE A 53 15.41 -8.81 -6.84
C ILE A 53 16.67 -9.22 -7.63
N LYS A 54 17.47 -8.23 -8.04
CA LYS A 54 18.88 -8.44 -8.42
C LYS A 54 19.79 -7.84 -7.36
N LEU A 55 20.47 -8.69 -6.61
CA LEU A 55 21.41 -8.30 -5.56
C LEU A 55 22.83 -8.67 -5.99
N ASN A 56 23.73 -7.70 -6.13
CA ASN A 56 25.13 -7.93 -6.52
C ASN A 56 25.27 -8.82 -7.79
N GLY A 57 24.37 -8.64 -8.77
CA GLY A 57 24.31 -9.42 -10.01
C GLY A 57 23.58 -10.78 -9.92
N ILE A 58 23.31 -11.27 -8.71
CA ILE A 58 22.59 -12.53 -8.44
C ILE A 58 21.08 -12.24 -8.43
N ARG A 59 20.27 -13.10 -9.05
CA ARG A 59 18.82 -13.09 -8.83
C ARG A 59 18.51 -13.75 -7.50
N VAL A 60 17.65 -13.14 -6.69
CA VAL A 60 17.25 -13.63 -5.36
C VAL A 60 15.75 -13.48 -5.24
N ASN A 61 15.01 -14.53 -4.86
CA ASN A 61 13.58 -14.43 -4.58
C ASN A 61 13.36 -14.23 -3.06
N LEU A 62 12.80 -13.07 -2.69
CA LEU A 62 12.54 -12.75 -1.28
C LEU A 62 11.42 -13.62 -0.68
N THR A 63 10.37 -13.94 -1.45
CA THR A 63 9.30 -14.82 -0.98
C THR A 63 9.84 -16.22 -0.65
N GLU A 64 10.79 -16.74 -1.43
CA GLU A 64 11.40 -18.05 -1.17
C GLU A 64 12.26 -18.06 0.10
N ILE A 65 12.92 -16.95 0.45
CA ILE A 65 13.67 -16.81 1.71
C ILE A 65 12.73 -16.76 2.92
N ALA A 66 11.61 -16.03 2.80
CA ALA A 66 10.55 -16.03 3.81
C ALA A 66 9.95 -17.45 3.99
N ASN A 67 9.52 -18.07 2.90
CA ASN A 67 8.98 -19.44 2.89
C ASN A 67 9.98 -20.49 3.40
N ALA A 68 11.29 -20.26 3.26
CA ALA A 68 12.32 -21.13 3.81
C ALA A 68 12.54 -20.92 5.31
N ALA A 69 12.29 -19.72 5.83
CA ALA A 69 12.27 -19.44 7.27
C ALA A 69 11.01 -19.99 7.95
N GLU A 70 9.84 -19.90 7.31
CA GLU A 70 8.58 -20.51 7.79
C GLU A 70 8.62 -22.05 7.82
N ARG A 71 9.65 -22.68 7.24
CA ARG A 71 9.93 -24.14 7.37
C ARG A 71 10.87 -24.49 8.53
N VAL A 72 11.36 -23.52 9.29
CA VAL A 72 12.18 -23.77 10.48
C VAL A 72 11.29 -23.95 11.70
N ASP A 73 11.52 -25.03 12.45
CA ASP A 73 10.75 -25.36 13.65
C ASP A 73 10.68 -24.16 14.63
N GLY A 74 9.46 -23.86 15.07
CA GLY A 74 9.15 -22.74 15.96
C GLY A 74 8.91 -21.40 15.27
N VAL A 75 9.12 -21.28 13.95
CA VAL A 75 8.68 -20.12 13.17
C VAL A 75 7.17 -20.22 12.88
N TYR A 76 6.45 -19.11 13.09
CA TYR A 76 5.02 -19.01 12.81
C TYR A 76 4.71 -18.11 11.60
N SER A 77 5.58 -17.14 11.29
CA SER A 77 5.59 -16.43 10.01
C SER A 77 6.92 -15.67 9.80
N ALA A 78 7.31 -15.38 8.56
CA ALA A 78 8.51 -14.61 8.23
C ALA A 78 8.36 -13.72 6.99
N ILE A 79 9.19 -12.68 6.87
CA ILE A 79 9.24 -11.76 5.73
C ILE A 79 10.68 -11.37 5.42
N ALA A 80 11.12 -11.56 4.18
CA ALA A 80 12.41 -11.08 3.70
C ALA A 80 12.23 -9.79 2.88
N ILE A 81 13.08 -8.78 3.11
CA ILE A 81 13.14 -7.55 2.33
C ILE A 81 14.53 -7.30 1.76
N CYS A 82 14.61 -6.56 0.64
CA CYS A 82 15.87 -6.00 0.15
C CYS A 82 16.17 -4.65 0.81
N TRP A 83 17.30 -4.55 1.49
CA TRP A 83 17.79 -3.31 2.07
C TRP A 83 18.77 -2.63 1.11
N ARG A 84 18.41 -1.42 0.64
CA ARG A 84 19.25 -0.52 -0.18
C ARG A 84 19.85 -1.13 -1.47
N ASN A 85 19.25 -2.19 -2.02
CA ASN A 85 19.81 -3.02 -3.11
C ASN A 85 21.23 -3.55 -2.78
N LYS A 86 21.51 -3.77 -1.48
CA LYS A 86 22.82 -4.16 -0.95
C LYS A 86 22.79 -5.33 0.04
N ALA A 87 21.73 -5.48 0.84
CA ALA A 87 21.60 -6.54 1.82
C ALA A 87 20.19 -7.16 1.82
N ILE A 88 20.05 -8.31 2.48
CA ILE A 88 18.77 -8.99 2.72
C ILE A 88 18.51 -8.96 4.23
N VAL A 89 17.33 -8.53 4.65
CA VAL A 89 16.90 -8.56 6.06
C VAL A 89 15.67 -9.46 6.17
N LEU A 90 15.67 -10.38 7.13
CA LEU A 90 14.58 -11.32 7.38
C LEU A 90 13.96 -11.08 8.76
N PHE A 91 12.69 -10.72 8.81
CA PHE A 91 11.89 -10.66 10.03
C PHE A 91 11.22 -12.02 10.26
N VAL A 92 11.19 -12.50 11.50
CA VAL A 92 10.71 -13.85 11.85
C VAL A 92 9.90 -13.81 13.13
N LYS A 93 8.59 -14.09 13.08
CA LYS A 93 7.77 -14.30 14.26
C LYS A 93 7.86 -15.76 14.71
N GLY A 94 8.20 -16.01 15.97
CA GLY A 94 7.99 -17.32 16.59
C GLY A 94 9.02 -17.71 17.67
N GLN A 95 8.78 -18.86 18.31
CA GLN A 95 9.65 -19.43 19.34
C GLN A 95 10.68 -20.38 18.72
N HIS A 96 11.52 -19.84 17.84
CA HIS A 96 12.51 -20.62 17.09
C HIS A 96 13.86 -20.73 17.83
N ALA A 97 14.46 -21.93 17.84
CA ALA A 97 15.84 -22.11 18.28
C ALA A 97 16.79 -21.96 17.08
N ASN A 98 17.83 -21.14 17.20
CA ASN A 98 18.93 -21.04 16.23
C ASN A 98 18.52 -20.85 14.76
N ILE A 99 17.54 -19.97 14.49
CA ILE A 99 16.98 -19.67 13.15
C ILE A 99 18.05 -19.51 12.06
N ALA A 100 19.15 -18.80 12.35
CA ALA A 100 20.24 -18.58 11.41
C ALA A 100 20.99 -19.86 10.98
N ILE A 101 21.06 -20.88 11.85
CA ILE A 101 21.68 -22.18 11.53
C ILE A 101 20.71 -23.00 10.68
N ASN A 102 19.46 -23.12 11.10
CA ASN A 102 18.45 -23.94 10.42
C ASN A 102 18.11 -23.40 9.03
N LEU A 103 18.08 -22.07 8.85
CA LEU A 103 17.84 -21.44 7.56
C LEU A 103 18.96 -21.68 6.54
N ARG A 104 20.22 -21.85 6.96
CA ARG A 104 21.36 -22.13 6.05
C ARG A 104 21.22 -23.46 5.30
N ASN A 105 20.39 -24.38 5.81
CA ASN A 105 20.08 -25.64 5.15
C ASN A 105 18.94 -25.51 4.10
N HIS A 106 18.21 -24.40 4.10
CA HIS A 106 16.99 -24.19 3.31
C HIS A 106 17.08 -23.05 2.29
N VAL A 107 18.11 -22.19 2.38
CA VAL A 107 18.34 -21.03 1.50
C VAL A 107 19.74 -21.11 0.89
N PRO A 108 19.92 -20.87 -0.43
CA PRO A 108 21.25 -20.83 -1.05
C PRO A 108 22.18 -19.84 -0.32
N PRO A 109 23.49 -20.13 -0.14
CA PRO A 109 24.38 -19.24 0.62
C PRO A 109 24.44 -17.79 0.10
N LYS A 110 24.24 -17.59 -1.21
CA LYS A 110 24.18 -16.27 -1.87
C LYS A 110 22.85 -15.52 -1.69
N TRP A 111 21.84 -16.19 -1.17
CA TRP A 111 20.50 -15.66 -0.87
C TRP A 111 20.31 -15.47 0.64
N PHE A 112 21.30 -15.82 1.46
CA PHE A 112 21.15 -15.86 2.90
C PHE A 112 20.93 -14.45 3.49
N PRO A 113 20.00 -14.27 4.46
CA PRO A 113 19.83 -12.99 5.13
C PRO A 113 21.12 -12.50 5.77
N HIS A 114 21.41 -11.22 5.58
CA HIS A 114 22.58 -10.58 6.18
C HIS A 114 22.29 -10.32 7.67
N ALA A 115 21.04 -9.96 8.00
CA ALA A 115 20.50 -9.91 9.36
C ALA A 115 19.16 -10.66 9.48
N ILE A 116 18.89 -11.22 10.66
CA ILE A 116 17.63 -11.88 11.03
C ILE A 116 17.08 -11.25 12.32
N VAL A 117 15.80 -10.89 12.32
CA VAL A 117 15.12 -10.16 13.41
C VAL A 117 13.98 -11.03 13.98
N PRO A 118 14.20 -11.76 15.09
CA PRO A 118 13.14 -12.40 15.86
C PRO A 118 12.10 -11.40 16.38
N LEU A 119 10.82 -11.80 16.32
CA LEU A 119 9.67 -11.07 16.84
C LEU A 119 8.81 -12.01 17.71
N ILE A 120 8.41 -11.50 18.89
CA ILE A 120 7.59 -12.26 19.85
C ILE A 120 6.12 -12.31 19.39
N GLU A 121 5.63 -11.24 18.76
CA GLU A 121 4.26 -11.10 18.25
C GLU A 121 4.22 -10.28 16.95
N TRP A 122 3.04 -10.17 16.32
CA TRP A 122 2.71 -9.14 15.32
C TRP A 122 1.72 -8.13 15.96
N PRO A 123 2.19 -7.06 16.65
CA PRO A 123 1.31 -6.14 17.37
C PRO A 123 0.33 -5.32 16.49
N LEU A 124 -0.61 -4.62 17.14
CA LEU A 124 -1.72 -3.90 16.51
C LEU A 124 -2.09 -2.62 17.29
N ASN A 125 -2.74 -1.68 16.58
CA ASN A 125 -3.60 -0.51 16.93
C ASN A 125 -3.63 0.06 18.39
N ARG A 126 -3.93 1.35 18.65
CA ARG A 126 -5.09 2.11 18.11
C ARG A 126 -5.07 3.67 18.23
N HIS A 127 -4.07 4.36 18.83
CA HIS A 127 -4.27 5.78 19.27
C HIS A 127 -3.13 6.88 19.18
N GLY A 128 -1.89 6.68 18.69
CA GLY A 128 -0.89 7.79 18.47
C GLY A 128 0.09 8.14 19.62
N ILE A 129 1.06 9.10 19.54
CA ILE A 129 1.40 10.15 18.53
C ILE A 129 2.92 10.14 18.08
N ASP A 130 3.67 11.26 17.89
CA ASP A 130 4.81 11.41 16.91
C ASP A 130 6.06 12.18 17.53
N THR A 131 7.33 12.36 17.05
CA THR A 131 7.97 12.64 15.71
C THR A 131 9.54 12.49 15.62
N ILE A 132 10.04 12.08 14.43
CA ILE A 132 11.26 12.52 13.65
C ILE A 132 12.65 11.89 14.00
N LYS A 133 13.48 11.34 13.06
CA LYS A 133 14.26 12.11 12.01
C LYS A 133 14.76 11.39 10.71
N HIS A 134 16.08 11.23 10.44
CA HIS A 134 16.62 11.17 9.04
C HIS A 134 17.84 10.27 8.68
N GLN A 135 17.83 9.82 7.40
CA GLN A 135 18.93 9.35 6.48
C GLN A 135 18.97 7.83 6.13
N ALA A 136 19.33 7.36 4.92
CA ALA A 136 19.56 8.02 3.60
C ALA A 136 19.58 7.03 2.40
N ALA A 137 18.47 6.35 2.10
CA ALA A 137 18.16 5.67 0.82
C ALA A 137 16.72 5.12 0.83
N THR A 138 15.96 5.28 -0.26
CA THR A 138 14.50 5.44 -0.15
C THR A 138 13.69 4.21 -0.55
N PHE A 139 12.49 4.03 0.03
CA PHE A 139 11.66 2.84 -0.22
C PHE A 139 11.23 2.70 -1.68
N HIS A 140 10.87 3.82 -2.32
CA HIS A 140 10.60 3.87 -3.75
C HIS A 140 11.81 3.39 -4.58
N SER A 141 13.04 3.75 -4.20
CA SER A 141 14.27 3.31 -4.88
C SER A 141 14.57 1.80 -4.77
N LEU A 142 13.72 1.06 -4.03
CA LEU A 142 13.81 -0.39 -3.82
C LEU A 142 12.70 -1.18 -4.51
N GLY A 143 11.85 -0.52 -5.31
CA GLY A 143 10.81 -1.20 -6.09
C GLY A 143 9.64 -1.75 -5.26
N LEU A 144 9.51 -1.32 -3.99
CA LEU A 144 8.37 -1.67 -3.15
C LEU A 144 7.10 -1.01 -3.70
N THR A 145 6.10 -1.84 -3.99
CA THR A 145 4.79 -1.37 -4.46
C THR A 145 3.97 -0.84 -3.30
N SER A 146 2.90 -0.09 -3.59
CA SER A 146 2.00 0.43 -2.57
C SER A 146 1.30 -0.67 -1.75
N LEU A 147 1.13 -1.87 -2.31
CA LEU A 147 0.67 -3.05 -1.58
C LEU A 147 1.68 -3.47 -0.51
N TYR A 148 2.96 -3.61 -0.87
CA TYR A 148 4.01 -3.97 0.08
C TYR A 148 4.34 -2.86 1.09
N ALA A 149 4.21 -1.59 0.71
CA ALA A 149 4.30 -0.47 1.65
C ALA A 149 3.15 -0.51 2.68
N THR A 150 1.93 -0.85 2.25
CA THR A 150 0.77 -1.03 3.13
C THR A 150 0.95 -2.25 4.05
N GLU A 151 1.50 -3.35 3.52
CA GLU A 151 1.77 -4.55 4.29
C GLU A 151 2.91 -4.35 5.31
N LEU A 152 4.00 -3.65 4.95
CA LEU A 152 5.03 -3.25 5.91
C LEU A 152 4.49 -2.27 6.95
N MET A 153 3.63 -1.33 6.59
CA MET A 153 2.99 -0.41 7.56
C MET A 153 2.25 -1.23 8.62
N PHE A 154 1.26 -2.03 8.22
CA PHE A 154 0.46 -2.83 9.17
C PHE A 154 1.31 -3.78 10.04
N LYS A 155 2.50 -4.17 9.57
CA LYS A 155 3.42 -5.09 10.25
C LYS A 155 4.58 -4.42 11.00
N LEU A 156 4.69 -3.09 11.00
CA LEU A 156 5.79 -2.36 11.67
C LEU A 156 5.37 -1.06 12.40
N GLU A 157 4.20 -0.49 12.10
CA GLU A 157 3.72 0.80 12.65
C GLU A 157 3.70 0.83 14.19
N HIS A 158 3.40 -0.32 14.79
CA HIS A 158 3.36 -0.55 16.24
C HIS A 158 4.75 -0.73 16.90
N LEU A 159 5.82 -0.92 16.13
CA LEU A 159 7.20 -0.99 16.63
C LEU A 159 7.91 0.38 16.61
N LEU A 160 7.28 1.38 15.97
CA LEU A 160 7.79 2.74 15.96
C LEU A 160 7.71 3.30 17.38
N LYS A 161 8.76 4.02 17.81
CA LYS A 161 8.71 4.80 19.05
C LYS A 161 7.66 5.94 19.00
N GLU A 162 7.15 6.21 17.81
CA GLU A 162 6.33 7.34 17.41
C GLU A 162 5.03 6.80 16.79
N PRO A 163 4.05 6.36 17.60
CA PRO A 163 2.81 5.71 17.16
C PRO A 163 1.81 6.47 16.23
N ASN A 164 2.06 7.72 15.80
CA ASN A 164 1.41 8.34 14.62
C ASN A 164 2.43 8.79 13.55
N PHE A 165 3.70 8.40 13.66
CA PHE A 165 4.64 8.62 12.58
C PHE A 165 4.06 8.02 11.30
N PRO A 166 3.87 8.82 10.23
CA PRO A 166 2.99 8.45 9.12
C PRO A 166 3.65 7.38 8.24
N LEU A 167 3.60 6.13 8.70
CA LEU A 167 4.50 5.09 8.21
C LEU A 167 4.20 4.69 6.78
N LEU A 168 2.93 4.62 6.36
CA LEU A 168 2.61 4.36 4.95
C LEU A 168 3.04 5.53 4.03
N PRO A 169 2.71 6.81 4.30
CA PRO A 169 3.32 7.93 3.59
C PRO A 169 4.86 7.90 3.58
N PHE A 170 5.50 7.43 4.65
CA PHE A 170 6.96 7.24 4.71
C PHE A 170 7.46 6.04 3.89
N LEU A 171 6.73 4.93 3.81
CA LEU A 171 7.07 3.76 2.99
C LEU A 171 6.76 4.00 1.50
N LEU A 172 5.87 4.94 1.16
CA LEU A 172 5.53 5.35 -0.20
C LEU A 172 6.41 6.50 -0.73
N SER A 173 6.88 7.38 0.16
CA SER A 173 7.62 8.60 -0.21
C SER A 173 8.94 8.31 -0.93
N GLU A 174 9.15 9.02 -2.04
CA GLU A 174 10.40 8.97 -2.82
C GLU A 174 11.63 9.44 -2.03
N THR A 175 11.44 10.16 -0.92
CA THR A 175 12.51 10.74 -0.07
C THR A 175 12.76 9.98 1.23
N SER A 176 11.88 9.04 1.58
CA SER A 176 11.82 8.39 2.90
C SER A 176 12.47 7.02 2.92
N THR A 177 13.15 6.65 4.02
CA THR A 177 14.36 5.79 3.93
C THR A 177 14.40 4.58 4.85
N VAL A 178 15.00 3.48 4.39
CA VAL A 178 15.15 2.26 5.21
C VAL A 178 16.15 2.43 6.35
N GLY A 179 17.15 3.29 6.19
CA GLY A 179 18.00 3.75 7.31
C GLY A 179 17.29 4.69 8.29
N GLY A 180 16.13 5.25 7.90
CA GLY A 180 15.22 5.96 8.80
C GLY A 180 14.28 4.98 9.50
N LEU A 181 13.67 4.03 8.78
CA LEU A 181 12.84 2.97 9.35
C LEU A 181 13.59 2.18 10.44
N LEU A 182 14.80 1.70 10.15
CA LEU A 182 15.58 0.96 11.16
C LEU A 182 15.85 1.79 12.43
N ARG A 183 15.86 3.13 12.36
CA ARG A 183 16.02 3.99 13.53
C ARG A 183 14.73 4.40 14.22
N LEU A 184 13.61 4.49 13.49
CA LEU A 184 12.27 4.57 14.08
C LEU A 184 11.94 3.28 14.87
N LEU A 185 12.49 2.15 14.41
CA LEU A 185 12.50 0.84 15.08
C LEU A 185 13.66 0.65 16.07
N HIS A 186 14.48 1.68 16.32
CA HIS A 186 15.63 1.67 17.25
C HIS A 186 16.64 0.52 17.13
N VAL A 187 16.91 0.05 15.90
CA VAL A 187 18.10 -0.77 15.60
C VAL A 187 19.35 0.09 15.69
N ASP A 188 20.32 -0.32 16.50
CA ASP A 188 21.54 0.45 16.82
C ASP A 188 22.36 0.83 15.58
N ASP A 189 22.63 2.13 15.40
CA ASP A 189 23.47 2.66 14.30
C ASP A 189 24.87 2.02 14.29
N ALA A 190 25.39 1.62 15.46
CA ALA A 190 26.70 0.97 15.61
C ALA A 190 26.80 -0.42 14.94
N LEU A 191 25.67 -1.05 14.60
CA LEU A 191 25.61 -2.27 13.79
C LEU A 191 25.58 -1.99 12.26
N LEU A 192 25.36 -0.73 11.87
CA LEU A 192 25.07 -0.30 10.50
C LEU A 192 26.09 0.70 9.92
N SER A 193 27.02 1.20 10.74
CA SER A 193 27.93 2.31 10.42
C SER A 193 29.33 1.90 9.93
N ASP A 194 29.58 0.63 9.63
CA ASP A 194 30.93 0.08 9.40
C ASP A 194 30.94 -1.05 8.36
N ASP A 195 32.10 -1.33 7.76
CA ASP A 195 32.30 -2.29 6.66
C ASP A 195 32.19 -3.78 7.09
N ARG A 196 31.46 -4.06 8.18
CA ARG A 196 31.31 -5.39 8.80
C ARG A 196 30.12 -6.19 8.27
N LEU A 197 29.37 -5.65 7.31
CA LEU A 197 28.20 -6.30 6.69
C LEU A 197 28.54 -7.53 5.81
N GLU A 198 29.83 -7.90 5.71
CA GLU A 198 30.26 -9.21 5.20
C GLU A 198 29.87 -10.38 6.14
N SER A 199 29.48 -10.10 7.38
CA SER A 199 29.07 -11.11 8.38
C SER A 199 27.62 -11.58 8.22
N PHE A 200 27.41 -12.55 7.32
CA PHE A 200 26.10 -13.15 7.03
C PHE A 200 25.44 -13.86 8.24
N GLY A 201 24.36 -13.28 8.78
CA GLY A 201 23.42 -13.96 9.66
C GLY A 201 23.39 -13.48 11.11
N THR A 202 23.68 -12.20 11.35
CA THR A 202 23.55 -11.59 12.69
C THR A 202 22.09 -11.59 13.14
N ILE A 203 21.85 -11.97 14.40
CA ILE A 203 20.52 -12.00 15.05
C ILE A 203 20.37 -10.73 15.90
N ILE A 204 19.19 -10.09 15.86
CA ILE A 204 18.89 -8.84 16.58
C ILE A 204 17.60 -9.03 17.39
N GLU A 205 17.67 -8.90 18.73
CA GLU A 205 16.53 -9.05 19.63
C GLU A 205 15.84 -7.70 19.94
N VAL A 206 14.53 -7.75 20.25
CA VAL A 206 13.68 -6.57 20.53
C VAL A 206 12.80 -6.84 21.75
N SER A 207 12.46 -5.83 22.55
CA SER A 207 11.67 -5.96 23.78
C SER A 207 10.76 -4.74 24.05
N PRO A 208 9.61 -4.92 24.74
CA PRO A 208 8.63 -3.86 24.96
C PRO A 208 9.01 -2.88 26.08
N LEU A 209 8.43 -1.67 26.03
CA LEU A 209 8.66 -0.58 27.00
C LEU A 209 7.61 -0.53 28.13
N THR A 210 7.99 0.04 29.26
CA THR A 210 7.11 0.30 30.43
C THR A 210 7.29 1.76 30.89
N GLY A 211 6.28 2.61 30.68
CA GLY A 211 6.34 4.03 31.04
C GLY A 211 4.97 4.73 30.96
N ILE A 212 4.90 5.97 31.45
CA ILE A 212 3.71 6.84 31.44
C ILE A 212 4.06 8.11 30.67
N TYR A 213 3.11 8.63 29.89
CA TYR A 213 3.28 9.80 29.01
C TYR A 213 2.10 10.76 29.15
N GLU A 214 2.35 12.05 28.93
CA GLU A 214 1.33 13.13 28.96
C GLU A 214 1.08 13.69 27.56
N SER A 215 -0.11 14.25 27.32
CA SER A 215 -0.57 14.77 26.02
C SER A 215 -1.22 16.14 26.15
N SER A 216 -0.95 17.05 25.22
CA SER A 216 -1.50 18.42 25.18
C SER A 216 -2.27 18.71 23.88
N LEU A 217 -3.23 19.63 23.96
CA LEU A 217 -3.99 20.15 22.82
C LEU A 217 -3.17 21.26 22.12
N ILE A 218 -3.14 21.25 20.79
CA ILE A 218 -2.42 22.25 19.97
C ILE A 218 -3.39 23.29 19.38
N TRP A 219 -4.42 22.83 18.67
CA TRP A 219 -5.48 23.66 18.08
C TRP A 219 -6.80 22.88 18.03
N GLU A 220 -7.91 23.59 17.83
CA GLU A 220 -9.25 23.03 17.63
C GLU A 220 -9.98 23.75 16.48
N TRP A 221 -10.96 23.07 15.86
CA TRP A 221 -11.79 23.64 14.79
C TRP A 221 -13.24 23.19 14.98
N ASP A 222 -14.17 24.15 15.07
CA ASP A 222 -15.60 23.86 15.09
C ASP A 222 -16.08 23.45 13.70
N SER A 223 -16.61 22.23 13.61
CA SER A 223 -17.20 21.64 12.41
C SER A 223 -18.69 21.96 12.24
N GLY A 224 -19.34 22.47 13.29
CA GLY A 224 -20.76 22.84 13.34
C GLY A 224 -21.73 21.66 13.50
N LYS A 225 -21.31 20.42 13.21
CA LYS A 225 -21.99 19.14 13.53
C LYS A 225 -20.98 17.98 13.50
N CYS A 226 -21.43 16.80 13.93
CA CYS A 226 -20.76 15.50 13.86
C CYS A 226 -19.85 15.29 12.63
N ILE A 227 -18.77 14.53 12.83
CA ILE A 227 -17.84 14.06 11.81
C ILE A 227 -17.81 12.52 11.92
N ASP A 228 -18.55 11.83 11.04
CA ASP A 228 -18.44 10.37 10.89
C ASP A 228 -17.39 10.00 9.82
N ALA A 229 -17.08 10.92 8.90
CA ALA A 229 -16.05 10.74 7.87
C ALA A 229 -14.64 10.82 8.47
N THR A 230 -13.77 9.86 8.13
CA THR A 230 -12.36 9.87 8.57
C THR A 230 -11.61 11.02 7.90
N PRO A 231 -10.88 11.87 8.65
CA PRO A 231 -10.01 12.90 8.07
C PRO A 231 -8.92 12.32 7.18
N ILE A 232 -8.61 12.99 6.07
CA ILE A 232 -7.46 12.67 5.21
C ILE A 232 -6.32 13.62 5.54
N VAL A 233 -5.09 13.12 5.67
CA VAL A 233 -3.88 13.96 5.76
C VAL A 233 -3.04 13.81 4.49
N HIS A 234 -2.74 14.92 3.81
CA HIS A 234 -1.87 14.97 2.62
C HIS A 234 -1.13 16.31 2.57
N GLU A 235 0.17 16.29 2.22
CA GLU A 235 1.04 17.49 2.11
C GLU A 235 0.94 18.51 3.27
N GLY A 236 0.76 18.04 4.51
CA GLY A 236 0.64 18.90 5.70
C GLY A 236 -0.73 19.56 5.88
N ARG A 237 -1.71 19.22 5.04
CA ARG A 237 -3.13 19.57 5.21
C ARG A 237 -3.91 18.39 5.77
N VAL A 238 -4.96 18.70 6.52
CA VAL A 238 -6.03 17.76 6.88
C VAL A 238 -7.33 18.19 6.20
N PHE A 239 -8.00 17.23 5.56
CA PHE A 239 -9.28 17.42 4.88
C PHE A 239 -10.38 16.72 5.66
N ILE A 240 -11.46 17.45 5.97
CA ILE A 240 -12.52 17.00 6.88
C ILE A 240 -13.90 17.27 6.26
N GLY A 241 -14.78 16.28 6.28
CA GLY A 241 -16.21 16.42 5.98
C GLY A 241 -17.06 16.34 7.25
N SER A 242 -18.13 17.13 7.32
CA SER A 242 -19.04 17.18 8.48
C SER A 242 -20.50 17.03 8.09
N HIS A 243 -21.33 16.63 9.05
CA HIS A 243 -22.79 16.56 8.92
C HIS A 243 -23.43 17.96 8.80
N SER A 244 -22.63 19.02 8.94
CA SER A 244 -23.00 20.41 8.64
C SER A 244 -22.98 20.72 7.13
N GLY A 245 -22.51 19.79 6.30
CA GLY A 245 -22.28 19.97 4.85
C GLY A 245 -20.96 20.68 4.53
N ARG A 246 -20.17 21.05 5.55
CA ARG A 246 -18.87 21.71 5.36
C ARG A 246 -17.81 20.67 4.98
N PHE A 247 -17.05 20.95 3.93
CA PHE A 247 -15.82 20.24 3.56
C PHE A 247 -14.67 21.25 3.57
N VAL A 248 -13.63 20.98 4.35
CA VAL A 248 -12.58 21.95 4.68
C VAL A 248 -11.18 21.38 4.43
N SER A 249 -10.22 22.26 4.09
CA SER A 249 -8.78 22.01 4.18
C SER A 249 -8.18 22.87 5.29
N ILE A 250 -7.43 22.26 6.21
CA ILE A 250 -6.78 22.93 7.34
C ILE A 250 -5.30 22.54 7.39
N ASN A 251 -4.39 23.48 7.64
CA ASN A 251 -2.99 23.20 7.93
C ASN A 251 -2.85 22.45 9.27
N ILE A 252 -2.20 21.28 9.25
CA ILE A 252 -2.10 20.39 10.42
C ILE A 252 -1.25 20.98 11.56
N ILE A 253 -0.37 21.94 11.26
CA ILE A 253 0.59 22.50 12.23
C ILE A 253 -0.03 23.57 13.13
N ASP A 254 -0.84 24.46 12.55
CA ASP A 254 -1.31 25.70 13.20
C ASP A 254 -2.85 25.86 13.20
N GLY A 255 -3.59 24.94 12.60
CA GLY A 255 -5.05 25.03 12.49
C GLY A 255 -5.53 26.04 11.44
N TYR A 256 -4.66 26.57 10.58
CA TYR A 256 -5.05 27.55 9.57
C TYR A 256 -5.90 26.93 8.46
N GLN A 257 -7.17 27.34 8.37
CA GLN A 257 -8.11 26.94 7.32
C GLN A 257 -7.67 27.50 5.96
N ASN A 258 -7.19 26.63 5.06
CA ASN A 258 -6.75 27.01 3.71
C ASN A 258 -7.94 27.38 2.81
N TRP A 259 -8.99 26.56 2.85
CA TRP A 259 -10.24 26.74 2.10
C TRP A 259 -11.37 25.94 2.74
N GLU A 260 -12.61 26.33 2.46
CA GLU A 260 -13.83 25.60 2.85
C GLU A 260 -14.85 25.71 1.73
N ILE A 261 -15.57 24.62 1.47
CA ILE A 261 -16.79 24.60 0.66
C ILE A 261 -17.95 24.03 1.46
N ARG A 262 -19.17 24.26 0.96
CA ARG A 262 -20.41 23.75 1.54
C ARG A 262 -21.15 22.93 0.49
N LEU A 263 -21.24 21.62 0.71
CA LEU A 263 -22.09 20.72 -0.06
C LEU A 263 -23.55 20.79 0.43
N PRO A 264 -24.55 20.44 -0.41
CA PRO A 264 -25.97 20.54 -0.08
C PRO A 264 -26.45 19.81 1.20
N ASP A 265 -25.96 18.60 1.47
CA ASP A 265 -26.25 17.86 2.73
C ASP A 265 -24.95 17.39 3.41
N ARG A 266 -25.09 16.65 4.51
CA ARG A 266 -24.04 16.00 5.30
C ARG A 266 -23.03 15.19 4.46
N ILE A 267 -21.81 15.16 4.97
CA ILE A 267 -20.70 14.38 4.44
C ILE A 267 -20.36 13.33 5.50
N GLU A 268 -20.77 12.08 5.24
CA GLU A 268 -20.48 10.92 6.11
C GLU A 268 -19.51 9.92 5.44
N ALA A 269 -19.29 10.02 4.13
CA ALA A 269 -18.28 9.23 3.44
C ALA A 269 -16.88 9.80 3.72
N THR A 270 -15.98 8.95 4.22
CA THR A 270 -14.54 9.21 4.12
C THR A 270 -14.20 9.42 2.64
N ALA A 271 -13.67 10.59 2.30
CA ALA A 271 -13.29 10.93 0.93
C ALA A 271 -12.08 10.11 0.46
N ALA A 272 -11.69 10.26 -0.80
CA ALA A 272 -10.40 9.83 -1.32
C ALA A 272 -9.68 11.00 -1.97
N LEU A 273 -8.35 11.02 -1.91
CA LEU A 273 -7.50 12.05 -2.51
C LEU A 273 -6.43 11.38 -3.37
N GLN A 274 -6.37 11.72 -4.66
CA GLN A 274 -5.30 11.31 -5.57
C GLN A 274 -5.22 12.23 -6.78
N TYR A 275 -4.04 12.39 -7.39
CA TYR A 275 -3.83 13.21 -8.60
C TYR A 275 -4.24 14.69 -8.44
N GLY A 276 -4.15 15.26 -7.23
CA GLY A 276 -4.60 16.63 -6.93
C GLY A 276 -6.13 16.79 -6.86
N ILE A 277 -6.88 15.69 -6.91
CA ILE A 277 -8.34 15.66 -6.88
C ILE A 277 -8.83 14.89 -5.64
N ILE A 278 -9.79 15.48 -4.94
CA ILE A 278 -10.53 14.86 -3.85
C ILE A 278 -11.88 14.40 -4.39
N ALA A 279 -12.20 13.11 -4.22
CA ALA A 279 -13.50 12.52 -4.51
C ALA A 279 -14.24 12.24 -3.21
N VAL A 280 -15.42 12.85 -3.00
CA VAL A 280 -16.21 12.72 -1.77
C VAL A 280 -17.68 12.44 -2.05
N GLY A 281 -18.27 11.48 -1.32
CA GLY A 281 -19.70 11.17 -1.36
C GLY A 281 -20.52 12.02 -0.40
N CYS A 282 -21.70 12.46 -0.85
CA CYS A 282 -22.64 13.25 -0.07
C CYS A 282 -24.02 12.54 0.02
N TYR A 283 -24.85 13.01 0.94
CA TYR A 283 -26.21 12.50 1.17
C TYR A 283 -27.28 13.13 0.26
N ASP A 284 -26.93 14.15 -0.52
CA ASP A 284 -27.72 14.67 -1.64
C ASP A 284 -27.68 13.77 -2.90
N HIS A 285 -27.30 12.51 -2.69
CA HIS A 285 -27.10 11.47 -3.71
C HIS A 285 -25.97 11.74 -4.70
N CYS A 286 -25.17 12.80 -4.52
CA CYS A 286 -24.08 13.17 -5.42
C CYS A 286 -22.68 12.80 -4.90
N VAL A 287 -21.77 12.53 -5.84
CA VAL A 287 -20.32 12.53 -5.61
C VAL A 287 -19.73 13.81 -6.18
N TYR A 288 -18.78 14.40 -5.44
CA TYR A 288 -18.09 15.63 -5.80
C TYR A 288 -16.61 15.36 -6.05
N PHE A 289 -16.10 15.87 -7.17
CA PHE A 289 -14.68 15.90 -7.52
C PHE A 289 -14.17 17.33 -7.32
N ILE A 290 -13.23 17.51 -6.41
CA ILE A 290 -12.81 18.80 -5.85
C ILE A 290 -11.30 18.97 -6.07
N ASP A 291 -10.86 20.16 -6.47
CA ASP A 291 -9.45 20.55 -6.53
C ASP A 291 -8.85 20.64 -5.11
N GLU A 292 -7.78 19.89 -4.85
CA GLU A 292 -7.12 19.82 -3.54
C GLU A 292 -6.55 21.17 -3.06
N GLN A 293 -6.08 22.01 -3.99
CA GLN A 293 -5.32 23.22 -3.67
C GLN A 293 -6.22 24.41 -3.31
N ASN A 294 -7.42 24.48 -3.88
CA ASN A 294 -8.32 25.63 -3.74
C ASN A 294 -9.79 25.29 -3.42
N GLY A 295 -10.17 24.01 -3.40
CA GLY A 295 -11.53 23.57 -3.06
C GLY A 295 -12.56 23.72 -4.19
N THR A 296 -12.17 24.11 -5.40
CA THR A 296 -13.11 24.24 -6.54
C THR A 296 -13.68 22.88 -6.93
N ILE A 297 -15.02 22.78 -7.00
CA ILE A 297 -15.69 21.61 -7.55
C ILE A 297 -15.42 21.53 -9.06
N VAL A 298 -14.58 20.59 -9.47
CA VAL A 298 -14.21 20.30 -10.86
C VAL A 298 -15.35 19.63 -11.61
N TRP A 299 -16.09 18.74 -10.93
CA TRP A 299 -17.28 18.06 -11.44
C TRP A 299 -18.09 17.44 -10.30
N SER A 300 -19.36 17.11 -10.56
CA SER A 300 -20.19 16.29 -9.68
C SER A 300 -21.06 15.33 -10.50
N PHE A 301 -21.41 14.19 -9.92
CA PHE A 301 -22.22 13.15 -10.55
C PHE A 301 -23.32 12.68 -9.60
N GLU A 302 -24.56 12.67 -10.08
CA GLU A 302 -25.76 12.25 -9.35
C GLU A 302 -25.96 10.73 -9.45
N THR A 303 -26.18 10.08 -8.31
CA THR A 303 -26.54 8.65 -8.18
C THR A 303 -27.98 8.52 -7.66
N GLY A 304 -28.52 7.31 -7.57
CA GLY A 304 -29.93 7.11 -7.20
C GLY A 304 -30.24 7.19 -5.70
N ASP A 305 -29.22 7.24 -4.84
CA ASP A 305 -29.33 7.25 -3.37
C ASP A 305 -28.01 7.76 -2.75
N ILE A 306 -27.91 7.79 -1.42
CA ILE A 306 -26.78 8.34 -0.67
C ILE A 306 -25.46 7.61 -0.94
N ILE A 307 -24.36 8.39 -0.97
CA ILE A 307 -23.02 7.86 -1.21
C ILE A 307 -22.24 7.84 0.12
N LYS A 308 -22.26 6.69 0.81
CA LYS A 308 -21.48 6.45 2.04
C LYS A 308 -20.13 5.76 1.80
N ALA A 309 -19.99 5.01 0.71
CA ALA A 309 -18.75 4.31 0.41
C ALA A 309 -17.65 5.29 -0.05
N THR A 310 -16.43 5.13 0.47
CA THR A 310 -15.26 5.88 0.00
C THR A 310 -15.00 5.62 -1.48
N PRO A 311 -14.89 6.66 -2.32
CA PRO A 311 -14.47 6.52 -3.71
C PRO A 311 -13.09 5.87 -3.87
N THR A 312 -12.83 5.26 -5.02
CA THR A 312 -11.55 4.60 -5.31
C THR A 312 -11.05 5.00 -6.68
N PHE A 313 -10.00 5.83 -6.72
CA PHE A 313 -9.29 6.18 -7.95
C PHE A 313 -8.69 4.92 -8.60
N VAL A 314 -8.82 4.82 -9.92
CA VAL A 314 -8.33 3.73 -10.76
C VAL A 314 -7.10 4.18 -11.55
N ALA A 315 -7.17 5.40 -12.08
CA ALA A 315 -6.14 6.08 -12.83
C ALA A 315 -6.40 7.59 -12.75
N GLU A 316 -5.48 8.40 -13.29
CA GLU A 316 -5.76 9.83 -13.50
C GLU A 316 -6.97 9.98 -14.44
N GLY A 317 -7.97 10.75 -14.00
CA GLY A 317 -9.25 10.91 -14.70
C GLY A 317 -10.30 9.85 -14.37
N GLU A 318 -9.94 8.71 -13.76
CA GLU A 318 -10.87 7.59 -13.53
C GLU A 318 -11.07 7.24 -12.05
N CYS A 319 -12.32 7.24 -11.60
CA CYS A 319 -12.67 6.92 -10.21
C CYS A 319 -13.92 6.03 -10.11
N ILE A 320 -13.86 5.02 -9.24
CA ILE A 320 -14.99 4.19 -8.87
C ILE A 320 -15.75 4.86 -7.73
N VAL A 321 -17.07 4.90 -7.87
CA VAL A 321 -18.01 5.38 -6.86
C VAL A 321 -19.09 4.33 -6.66
N ALA A 322 -19.53 4.10 -5.43
CA ALA A 322 -20.57 3.13 -5.12
C ALA A 322 -21.58 3.72 -4.14
N SER A 323 -22.87 3.46 -4.38
CA SER A 323 -23.98 4.14 -3.70
C SER A 323 -24.92 3.14 -3.02
N HIS A 324 -25.80 3.66 -2.16
CA HIS A 324 -26.89 2.90 -1.57
C HIS A 324 -27.94 2.47 -2.61
N ASP A 325 -27.96 3.06 -3.81
CA ASP A 325 -28.84 2.73 -4.95
C ASP A 325 -28.61 1.35 -5.59
N HIS A 326 -27.70 0.57 -5.00
CA HIS A 326 -27.29 -0.75 -5.42
C HIS A 326 -26.43 -0.74 -6.70
N PHE A 327 -25.81 0.37 -7.08
CA PHE A 327 -24.86 0.46 -8.20
C PHE A 327 -23.44 0.81 -7.76
N ALA A 328 -22.47 0.23 -8.47
CA ALA A 328 -21.12 0.74 -8.58
C ALA A 328 -20.91 1.35 -9.97
N TYR A 329 -20.23 2.49 -10.02
CA TYR A 329 -20.00 3.30 -11.21
C TYR A 329 -18.50 3.47 -11.44
N LEU A 330 -18.03 3.31 -12.69
CA LEU A 330 -16.75 3.88 -13.11
C LEU A 330 -17.02 5.21 -13.78
N LEU A 331 -16.49 6.28 -13.20
CA LEU A 331 -16.66 7.64 -13.67
C LEU A 331 -15.34 8.17 -14.23
N ASP A 332 -15.42 8.81 -15.40
CA ASP A 332 -14.36 9.63 -15.99
C ASP A 332 -14.64 11.09 -15.62
N TYR A 333 -13.88 11.64 -14.67
CA TYR A 333 -14.11 12.99 -14.14
C TYR A 333 -13.48 14.09 -15.01
N ASN A 334 -12.54 13.73 -15.88
CA ASN A 334 -11.93 14.67 -16.85
C ASN A 334 -12.87 14.90 -18.05
N ASN A 335 -13.46 13.82 -18.60
CA ASN A 335 -14.45 13.87 -19.67
C ASN A 335 -15.89 13.99 -19.15
N ARG A 336 -16.09 14.05 -17.82
CA ARG A 336 -17.37 14.26 -17.13
C ARG A 336 -18.46 13.24 -17.52
N MET A 337 -18.08 11.97 -17.62
CA MET A 337 -18.95 10.90 -18.12
C MET A 337 -18.83 9.59 -17.32
N LYS A 338 -19.95 8.88 -17.19
CA LYS A 338 -19.98 7.51 -16.68
C LYS A 338 -19.46 6.54 -17.75
N ARG A 339 -18.37 5.80 -17.46
CA ARG A 339 -17.81 4.78 -18.36
C ARG A 339 -18.61 3.48 -18.34
N TRP A 340 -18.99 3.02 -17.14
CA TRP A 340 -19.92 1.89 -16.95
C TRP A 340 -20.66 1.98 -15.60
N GLN A 341 -21.72 1.18 -15.44
CA GLN A 341 -22.35 0.87 -14.15
C GLN A 341 -22.49 -0.65 -13.99
N LEU A 342 -22.38 -1.11 -12.75
CA LEU A 342 -22.56 -2.50 -12.32
C LEU A 342 -23.71 -2.54 -11.31
N GLN A 343 -24.78 -3.28 -11.65
CA GLN A 343 -25.84 -3.61 -10.71
C GLN A 343 -25.30 -4.56 -9.65
N CYS A 344 -25.36 -4.15 -8.39
CA CYS A 344 -25.20 -4.98 -7.21
C CYS A 344 -26.57 -5.38 -6.65
N ASP A 345 -26.59 -6.31 -5.71
CA ASP A 345 -27.80 -6.92 -5.14
C ASP A 345 -28.24 -6.29 -3.81
N GLY A 346 -27.68 -5.12 -3.47
CA GLY A 346 -28.00 -4.32 -2.30
C GLY A 346 -27.10 -3.08 -2.24
N GLY A 347 -27.45 -2.11 -1.40
CA GLY A 347 -26.69 -0.86 -1.25
C GLY A 347 -25.25 -1.07 -0.76
N ILE A 348 -24.36 -0.14 -1.09
CA ILE A 348 -22.90 -0.31 -0.90
C ILE A 348 -22.38 0.76 0.05
N VAL A 349 -21.77 0.32 1.16
CA VAL A 349 -21.19 1.19 2.20
C VAL A 349 -19.68 0.98 2.34
N ALA A 350 -19.16 -0.18 1.93
CA ALA A 350 -17.74 -0.50 1.98
C ALA A 350 -17.00 0.07 0.77
N LYS A 351 -15.76 0.54 0.97
CA LYS A 351 -14.88 1.01 -0.11
C LYS A 351 -14.67 -0.09 -1.16
N PRO A 352 -15.02 0.13 -2.44
CA PRO A 352 -14.72 -0.83 -3.51
C PRO A 352 -13.21 -1.02 -3.66
N THR A 353 -12.76 -2.27 -3.67
CA THR A 353 -11.33 -2.62 -3.63
C THR A 353 -10.85 -3.12 -4.99
N LEU A 354 -9.70 -2.62 -5.44
CA LEU A 354 -9.07 -3.04 -6.70
C LEU A 354 -8.16 -4.24 -6.48
N LEU A 355 -8.28 -5.25 -7.34
CA LEU A 355 -7.40 -6.41 -7.39
C LEU A 355 -6.99 -6.70 -8.85
N ARG A 356 -5.83 -6.20 -9.26
CA ARG A 356 -5.32 -6.30 -10.65
C ARG A 356 -6.33 -5.71 -11.66
N ASN A 357 -6.98 -6.55 -12.45
CA ASN A 357 -7.98 -6.16 -13.46
C ASN A 357 -9.44 -6.30 -12.95
N PHE A 358 -9.60 -6.50 -11.64
CA PHE A 358 -10.88 -6.77 -11.00
C PHE A 358 -11.21 -5.71 -9.95
N ILE A 359 -12.51 -5.52 -9.73
CA ILE A 359 -13.09 -4.75 -8.63
C ILE A 359 -13.84 -5.72 -7.72
N ILE A 360 -13.62 -5.61 -6.41
CA ILE A 360 -14.32 -6.35 -5.36
C ILE A 360 -15.20 -5.37 -4.59
N ILE A 361 -16.49 -5.67 -4.52
CA ILE A 361 -17.51 -4.88 -3.82
C ILE A 361 -18.16 -5.76 -2.74
N ALA A 362 -18.43 -5.20 -1.56
CA ALA A 362 -19.28 -5.81 -0.54
C ALA A 362 -20.62 -5.06 -0.49
N SER A 363 -21.73 -5.76 -0.66
CA SER A 363 -23.10 -5.20 -0.63
C SER A 363 -23.81 -5.53 0.69
N LEU A 364 -24.78 -4.68 1.07
CA LEU A 364 -25.60 -4.87 2.28
C LEU A 364 -26.51 -6.12 2.27
N SER A 365 -26.57 -6.84 1.15
CA SER A 365 -27.18 -8.19 1.08
C SER A 365 -26.34 -9.28 1.76
N GLY A 366 -25.08 -8.96 2.12
CA GLY A 366 -24.09 -9.91 2.63
C GLY A 366 -23.28 -10.62 1.55
N LYS A 367 -23.33 -10.17 0.29
CA LYS A 367 -22.52 -10.75 -0.80
C LYS A 367 -21.22 -9.97 -1.06
N LEU A 368 -20.23 -10.71 -1.55
CA LEU A 368 -19.06 -10.16 -2.24
C LEU A 368 -19.26 -10.33 -3.75
N ILE A 369 -19.04 -9.27 -4.51
CA ILE A 369 -19.17 -9.23 -5.97
C ILE A 369 -17.78 -8.98 -6.54
N CYS A 370 -17.29 -9.92 -7.36
CA CYS A 370 -16.09 -9.73 -8.18
C CYS A 370 -16.51 -9.38 -9.61
N ALA A 371 -15.98 -8.30 -10.16
CA ALA A 371 -16.28 -7.87 -11.53
C ALA A 371 -15.03 -7.40 -12.27
N SER A 372 -15.08 -7.43 -13.61
CA SER A 372 -14.03 -6.89 -14.46
C SER A 372 -14.03 -5.36 -14.46
N LEU A 373 -12.91 -4.78 -14.04
CA LEU A 373 -12.67 -3.33 -14.00
C LEU A 373 -12.86 -2.66 -15.38
N LEU A 374 -12.58 -3.39 -16.46
CA LEU A 374 -12.61 -2.89 -17.83
C LEU A 374 -14.03 -2.69 -18.38
N CYS A 375 -15.03 -3.42 -17.87
CA CYS A 375 -16.39 -3.41 -18.44
C CYS A 375 -17.54 -3.50 -17.43
N GLY A 376 -17.29 -3.50 -16.12
CA GLY A 376 -18.32 -3.54 -15.08
C GLY A 376 -19.14 -4.83 -15.03
N ARG A 377 -18.66 -5.93 -15.64
CA ARG A 377 -19.36 -7.22 -15.65
C ARG A 377 -18.88 -8.10 -14.50
N VAL A 378 -19.83 -8.69 -13.77
CA VAL A 378 -19.58 -9.75 -12.78
C VAL A 378 -18.85 -10.91 -13.45
N ILE A 379 -17.98 -11.58 -12.68
CA ILE A 379 -17.29 -12.80 -13.06
C ILE A 379 -17.89 -13.94 -12.22
N GLU A 380 -18.38 -14.98 -12.91
CA GLU A 380 -18.92 -16.21 -12.33
C GLU A 380 -17.81 -17.22 -11.98
#